data_AF-A0A9D5K7J2-F1
#
_entry.id   AF-A0A9D5K7J2-F1
#
_cell.length_a   1.000
_cell.length_b   1.000
_cell.length_c   1.000
_cell.angle_alpha   90.00
_cell.angle_beta   90.00
_cell.angle_gamma   90.00
#
_symmetry.space_group_name_H-M   'P 1'
#
loop_
_entity.id
_entity.type
_entity.pdbx_description
1 polymer ?
#
loop_
_entity_poly.entity_id
_entity_poly.type
_entity_poly.pdbx_seq_one_letter_code
_entity_poly.pdbx_strand_id
1 'polypeptide(L)'
;MWKYDVYRTAQKKNLPFIVGMIAVTVLQSCGGKGDASTTVADKLTREQLDSIGRAYEPEIGTYGGTVRLSLSADPDGFSPATSQSGYSRDIMQFIYEGLVTTDPVTLKHVPHIAEDWTVSDDGKEWTFGMRNDVYFSDGVKLSAYDVEFTFNDVIYNEKVRSGLNHNFRIKGKKIDVEAIDSTTVTFTLPEPFAPFLTVAGMSIMPKHTLKEVVENGDLESYLSNGADP
;
A
#
# COMPACT_ATOMS: atom_id res chain seq x y z
N MET A 1 9.82 -11.11 -9.39
CA MET A 1 10.71 -10.66 -8.29
C MET A 1 10.97 -9.19 -8.49
N TRP A 2 10.18 -8.36 -7.83
CA TRP A 2 10.12 -6.91 -8.02
C TRP A 2 11.42 -6.24 -7.60
N LYS A 3 12.01 -5.44 -8.49
CA LYS A 3 13.12 -4.56 -8.13
C LYS A 3 12.54 -3.39 -7.32
N TYR A 4 12.77 -3.43 -6.01
CA TYR A 4 12.65 -2.31 -5.07
C TYR A 4 13.62 -1.15 -5.40
N ASP A 5 13.72 -0.75 -6.67
CA ASP A 5 14.64 0.32 -7.15
C ASP A 5 14.18 1.73 -6.71
N VAL A 6 12.93 1.88 -6.29
CA VAL A 6 12.41 3.14 -5.71
C VAL A 6 13.22 3.53 -4.47
N TYR A 7 13.49 2.57 -3.58
CA TYR A 7 14.29 2.79 -2.37
C TYR A 7 15.78 3.03 -2.68
N ARG A 8 16.28 2.48 -3.79
CA ARG A 8 17.70 2.60 -4.19
C ARG A 8 18.02 3.97 -4.78
N THR A 9 17.04 4.60 -5.43
CA THR A 9 17.22 5.87 -6.14
C THR A 9 17.15 7.06 -5.19
N ALA A 10 16.31 6.99 -4.15
CA ALA A 10 16.20 8.02 -3.11
C ALA A 10 17.52 8.22 -2.33
N GLN A 11 18.29 7.15 -2.12
CA GLN A 11 19.53 7.16 -1.33
C GLN A 11 20.74 7.78 -2.07
N LYS A 12 20.75 7.83 -3.41
CA LYS A 12 21.96 8.23 -4.17
C LYS A 12 22.20 9.74 -4.28
N LYS A 13 21.25 10.61 -3.89
CA LYS A 13 21.34 12.04 -4.22
C LYS A 13 21.96 12.96 -3.16
N ASN A 14 22.25 12.52 -1.93
CA ASN A 14 22.89 13.39 -0.93
C ASN A 14 23.78 12.58 0.03
N LEU A 15 25.10 12.60 -0.18
CA LEU A 15 26.07 12.13 0.83
C LEU A 15 27.32 13.03 0.82
N PRO A 16 27.53 13.83 1.87
CA PRO A 16 28.87 14.02 2.41
C PRO A 16 29.02 13.27 3.73
N PHE A 17 30.00 12.38 3.74
CA PHE A 17 30.48 11.54 4.85
C PHE A 17 30.79 12.40 6.10
N ILE A 18 30.08 12.22 7.21
CA ILE A 18 30.54 12.61 8.55
C ILE A 18 30.26 11.47 9.53
N VAL A 19 31.31 10.76 9.92
CA VAL A 19 31.29 9.73 10.97
C VAL A 19 31.31 10.42 12.33
N GLY A 20 30.24 10.28 13.11
CA GLY A 20 30.14 10.74 14.50
C GLY A 20 29.80 9.59 15.44
N MET A 21 30.82 9.01 16.07
CA MET A 21 30.70 7.92 17.04
C MET A 21 30.24 8.48 18.40
N ILE A 22 29.00 8.22 18.84
CA ILE A 22 28.55 8.54 20.20
C ILE A 22 28.60 7.27 21.05
N ALA A 23 29.58 7.20 21.94
CA ALA A 23 29.69 6.17 22.95
C ALA A 23 28.75 6.47 24.12
N VAL A 24 27.77 5.60 24.37
CA VAL A 24 26.91 5.64 25.57
C VAL A 24 27.45 4.61 26.56
N THR A 25 28.20 5.07 27.57
CA THR A 25 28.62 4.24 28.70
C THR A 25 27.46 4.05 29.68
N VAL A 26 26.93 2.83 29.77
CA VAL A 26 25.95 2.43 30.78
C VAL A 26 26.69 1.89 31.99
N LEU A 27 26.71 2.64 33.10
CA LEU A 27 27.10 2.13 34.42
C LEU A 27 25.94 1.30 35.00
N GLN A 28 26.11 -0.01 35.06
CA GLN A 28 25.19 -0.90 35.77
C GLN A 28 25.37 -0.76 37.29
N SER A 29 24.29 -0.40 37.98
CA SER A 29 24.13 -0.60 39.42
C SER A 29 23.33 -1.88 39.63
N CYS A 30 23.93 -2.91 40.22
CA CYS A 30 23.24 -4.13 40.63
C CYS A 30 22.35 -3.86 41.86
N GLY A 31 21.07 -4.29 41.82
CA GLY A 31 20.24 -4.39 43.03
C GLY A 31 18.73 -4.56 42.82
N GLY A 32 18.25 -5.82 42.77
CA GLY A 32 17.03 -6.27 43.47
C GLY A 32 15.61 -6.06 42.88
N LYS A 33 15.02 -7.18 42.43
CA LYS A 33 13.60 -7.63 42.46
C LYS A 33 12.49 -6.86 41.70
N GLY A 34 11.86 -7.58 40.76
CA GLY A 34 10.41 -7.49 40.46
C GLY A 34 10.08 -7.00 39.05
N ASP A 35 9.66 -7.94 38.19
CA ASP A 35 9.37 -7.76 36.77
C ASP A 35 8.17 -6.84 36.51
N ALA A 36 8.42 -5.74 35.81
CA ALA A 36 7.50 -5.13 34.88
C ALA A 36 8.27 -4.92 33.57
N SER A 37 7.87 -5.61 32.50
CA SER A 37 8.40 -5.42 31.15
C SER A 37 8.08 -4.00 30.68
N THR A 38 8.88 -3.02 31.11
CA THR A 38 8.86 -1.65 30.58
C THR A 38 9.52 -1.74 29.22
N THR A 39 8.69 -1.70 28.17
CA THR A 39 9.20 -1.65 26.81
C THR A 39 10.02 -0.36 26.63
N VAL A 40 11.06 -0.41 25.80
CA VAL A 40 11.98 0.71 25.55
C VAL A 40 11.24 2.00 25.13
N ALA A 41 10.02 1.86 24.58
CA ALA A 41 9.12 2.93 24.22
C ALA A 41 8.66 3.82 25.39
N ASP A 42 8.55 3.28 26.63
CA ASP A 42 8.07 4.05 27.79
C ASP A 42 9.10 5.06 28.33
N LYS A 43 10.34 5.01 27.83
CA LYS A 43 11.47 5.82 28.33
C LYS A 43 11.87 6.98 27.41
N LEU A 44 11.22 7.13 26.26
CA LEU A 44 11.59 8.10 25.24
C LEU A 44 10.55 9.21 25.14
N THR A 45 10.99 10.45 25.21
CA THR A 45 10.13 11.61 24.92
C THR A 45 9.75 11.63 23.42
N ARG A 46 8.65 12.30 23.08
CA ARG A 46 8.24 12.47 21.67
C ARG A 46 9.33 13.07 20.80
N GLU A 47 10.10 14.03 21.31
CA GLU A 47 11.25 14.60 20.59
C GLU A 47 12.37 13.59 20.36
N GLN A 48 12.62 12.69 21.33
CA GLN A 48 13.59 11.62 21.15
C GLN A 48 13.11 10.59 20.13
N LEU A 49 11.83 10.20 20.15
CA LEU A 49 11.23 9.32 19.14
C LEU A 49 11.27 9.94 17.74
N ASP A 50 10.93 11.23 17.62
CA ASP A 50 11.04 12.00 16.38
C ASP A 50 12.48 12.06 15.87
N SER A 51 13.46 12.26 16.77
CA SER A 51 14.87 12.30 16.40
C SER A 51 15.39 10.95 15.92
N ILE A 52 14.95 9.84 16.54
CA ILE A 52 15.31 8.48 16.14
C ILE A 52 14.65 8.13 14.81
N GLY A 53 13.36 8.45 14.64
CA GLY A 53 12.65 8.21 13.38
C GLY A 53 13.22 8.99 12.20
N ARG A 54 13.68 10.23 12.42
CA ARG A 54 14.30 11.06 11.39
C ARG A 54 15.76 10.69 11.09
N ALA A 55 16.46 10.07 12.03
CA ALA A 55 17.86 9.64 11.87
C ALA A 55 18.00 8.17 11.46
N TYR A 56 16.89 7.43 11.35
CA TYR A 56 16.92 6.03 10.94
C TYR A 56 17.26 5.91 9.46
N GLU A 57 18.51 5.55 9.17
CA GLU A 57 18.93 5.10 7.86
C GLU A 57 18.79 3.58 7.79
N PRO A 58 17.81 3.04 7.03
CA PRO A 58 17.62 1.60 6.96
C PRO A 58 18.82 0.95 6.29
N GLU A 59 19.52 0.07 7.02
CA GLU A 59 20.53 -0.80 6.42
C GLU A 59 19.85 -1.83 5.53
N ILE A 60 20.34 -1.99 4.29
CA ILE A 60 19.81 -2.99 3.37
C ILE A 60 20.14 -4.38 3.94
N GLY A 61 19.10 -5.10 4.36
CA GLY A 61 19.23 -6.47 4.85
C GLY A 61 19.75 -7.44 3.80
N THR A 62 20.20 -8.61 4.25
CA THR A 62 20.58 -9.71 3.35
C THR A 62 19.35 -10.49 2.90
N TYR A 63 19.32 -10.90 1.63
CA TYR A 63 18.26 -11.79 1.13
C TYR A 63 18.28 -13.15 1.85
N GLY A 64 17.08 -13.66 2.12
CA GLY A 64 16.86 -14.95 2.79
C GLY A 64 16.47 -14.80 4.25
N GLY A 65 15.70 -15.77 4.75
CA GLY A 65 15.19 -15.80 6.12
C GLY A 65 13.70 -16.08 6.19
N THR A 66 13.17 -16.09 7.41
CA THR A 66 11.73 -16.25 7.68
C THR A 66 11.31 -15.18 8.66
N VAL A 67 10.39 -14.32 8.24
CA VAL A 67 9.69 -13.40 9.15
C VAL A 67 8.45 -14.13 9.65
N ARG A 68 8.27 -14.19 10.98
CA ARG A 68 7.07 -14.73 11.62
C ARG A 68 6.32 -13.58 12.27
N LEU A 69 5.14 -13.27 11.75
CA LEU A 69 4.23 -12.27 12.29
C LEU A 69 3.08 -13.00 12.98
N SER A 70 2.69 -12.52 14.16
CA SER A 70 1.54 -13.04 14.89
C SER A 70 0.37 -12.07 14.73
N LEU A 71 -0.79 -12.60 14.36
CA LEU A 71 -2.05 -11.84 14.33
C LEU A 71 -2.83 -12.13 15.61
N SER A 72 -3.49 -11.10 16.16
CA SER A 72 -4.31 -11.24 17.37
C SER A 72 -5.74 -11.71 17.10
N ALA A 73 -6.15 -11.78 15.83
CA ALA A 73 -7.37 -12.44 15.40
C ALA A 73 -7.22 -12.96 13.96
N ASP A 74 -8.15 -13.83 13.55
CA ASP A 74 -8.19 -14.37 12.20
C ASP A 74 -8.64 -13.31 11.18
N PRO A 75 -8.12 -13.35 9.94
CA PRO A 75 -8.67 -12.55 8.85
C PRO A 75 -10.09 -12.97 8.51
N ASP A 76 -10.92 -12.01 8.10
CA ASP A 76 -12.31 -12.24 7.65
C ASP A 76 -12.40 -12.62 6.16
N GLY A 77 -11.31 -12.50 5.40
CA GLY A 77 -11.23 -12.84 3.99
C GLY A 77 -10.06 -12.16 3.28
N PHE A 78 -9.85 -12.48 2.01
CA PHE A 78 -8.72 -11.98 1.20
C PHE A 78 -9.15 -11.10 0.03
N SER A 79 -10.37 -10.55 0.10
CA SER A 79 -10.90 -9.60 -0.87
C SER A 79 -10.66 -8.17 -0.40
N PRO A 80 -9.83 -7.37 -1.12
CA PRO A 80 -9.60 -5.97 -0.76
C PRO A 80 -10.86 -5.11 -0.79
N ALA A 81 -11.87 -5.53 -1.56
CA ALA A 81 -13.11 -4.79 -1.72
C ALA A 81 -14.15 -5.06 -0.62
N THR A 82 -14.21 -6.28 -0.07
CA THR A 82 -15.30 -6.70 0.84
C THR A 82 -14.85 -6.86 2.29
N SER A 83 -13.58 -7.17 2.54
CA SER A 83 -13.02 -7.33 3.88
C SER A 83 -13.16 -6.05 4.72
N GLN A 84 -13.52 -6.20 5.99
CA GLN A 84 -13.64 -5.10 6.96
C GLN A 84 -12.59 -5.20 8.09
N SER A 85 -11.86 -6.32 8.18
CA SER A 85 -10.87 -6.57 9.21
C SER A 85 -9.54 -5.87 8.93
N GLY A 86 -8.98 -5.21 9.96
CA GLY A 86 -7.62 -4.69 9.93
C GLY A 86 -6.58 -5.78 9.71
N TYR A 87 -6.79 -6.97 10.28
CA TYR A 87 -5.85 -8.11 10.14
C TYR A 87 -5.81 -8.65 8.71
N SER A 88 -6.95 -8.68 8.02
CA SER A 88 -7.01 -9.02 6.61
C SER A 88 -6.22 -8.01 5.77
N ARG A 89 -6.34 -6.71 6.08
CA ARG A 89 -5.58 -5.64 5.40
C ARG A 89 -4.06 -5.80 5.63
N ASP A 90 -3.65 -6.16 6.84
CA ASP A 90 -2.25 -6.42 7.18
C ASP A 90 -1.66 -7.60 6.40
N ILE A 91 -2.48 -8.57 5.99
CA ILE A 91 -2.05 -9.66 5.11
C ILE A 91 -2.10 -9.22 3.64
N MET A 92 -3.19 -8.56 3.23
CA MET A 92 -3.42 -8.19 1.82
C MET A 92 -2.38 -7.22 1.27
N GLN A 93 -1.73 -6.40 2.11
CA GLN A 93 -0.60 -5.56 1.69
C GLN A 93 0.62 -6.36 1.18
N PHE A 94 0.69 -7.67 1.43
CA PHE A 94 1.72 -8.55 0.90
C PHE A 94 1.29 -9.29 -0.38
N ILE A 95 0.01 -9.19 -0.74
CA ILE A 95 -0.61 -9.92 -1.87
C ILE A 95 -0.89 -8.95 -3.02
N TYR A 96 -1.46 -7.79 -2.71
CA TYR A 96 -1.90 -6.82 -3.70
C TYR A 96 -1.19 -5.48 -3.54
N GLU A 97 -1.10 -4.78 -4.66
CA GLU A 97 -0.40 -3.50 -4.76
C GLU A 97 -1.28 -2.47 -5.49
N GLY A 98 -1.05 -1.20 -5.21
CA GLY A 98 -1.73 -0.06 -5.84
C GLY A 98 -0.86 0.69 -6.84
N LEU A 99 -1.44 1.71 -7.50
CA LEU A 99 -0.69 2.59 -8.40
C LEU A 99 0.44 3.31 -7.67
N VAL A 100 0.17 3.72 -6.44
CA VAL A 100 1.12 4.37 -5.53
C VAL A 100 1.20 3.60 -4.22
N THR A 101 2.30 3.76 -3.51
CA THR A 101 2.48 3.26 -2.14
C THR A 101 2.93 4.37 -1.22
N THR A 102 3.02 4.09 0.09
CA THR A 102 3.48 5.06 1.09
C THR A 102 4.90 4.73 1.49
N ASP A 103 5.80 5.71 1.37
CA ASP A 103 7.16 5.56 1.87
C ASP A 103 7.14 5.44 3.41
N PRO A 104 7.70 4.37 3.99
CA PRO A 104 7.56 4.08 5.42
C PRO A 104 8.32 5.04 6.34
N VAL A 105 9.24 5.86 5.79
CA VAL A 105 10.06 6.81 6.56
C VAL A 105 9.47 8.22 6.48
N THR A 106 9.20 8.67 5.26
CA THR A 106 8.72 10.03 4.98
C THR A 106 7.20 10.15 5.01
N LEU A 107 6.49 9.03 4.96
CA LEU A 107 5.02 8.93 4.89
C LEU A 107 4.42 9.60 3.65
N LYS A 108 5.25 9.83 2.62
CA LYS A 108 4.80 10.41 1.35
C LYS A 108 4.32 9.32 0.41
N HIS A 109 3.31 9.65 -0.40
CA HIS A 109 2.95 8.81 -1.53
C HIS A 109 4.09 8.81 -2.56
N VAL A 110 4.48 7.63 -3.01
CA VAL A 110 5.52 7.39 -4.01
C VAL A 110 5.01 6.43 -5.09
N PRO A 111 5.53 6.50 -6.33
CA PRO A 111 5.14 5.58 -7.39
C PRO A 111 5.37 4.11 -7.02
N HIS A 112 4.49 3.23 -7.49
CA HIS A 112 4.62 1.78 -7.31
C HIS A 112 4.32 1.02 -8.62
N ILE A 113 3.06 0.65 -8.88
CA ILE A 113 2.65 0.15 -10.21
C ILE A 113 2.72 1.28 -11.24
N ALA A 114 2.39 2.51 -10.84
CA ALA A 114 2.64 3.70 -11.64
C ALA A 114 4.14 4.04 -11.64
N GLU A 115 4.64 4.57 -12.76
CA GLU A 115 5.95 5.20 -12.89
C GLU A 115 5.90 6.67 -12.46
N ASP A 116 4.84 7.36 -12.85
CA ASP A 116 4.57 8.76 -12.54
C ASP A 116 3.07 9.07 -12.66
N TRP A 117 2.72 10.31 -12.34
CA TRP A 117 1.40 10.86 -12.62
C TRP A 117 1.46 12.36 -12.87
N THR A 118 0.48 12.85 -13.62
CA THR A 118 0.21 14.28 -13.82
C THR A 118 -1.13 14.67 -13.24
N VAL A 119 -1.27 15.93 -12.86
CA VAL A 119 -2.51 16.50 -12.32
C VAL A 119 -2.89 17.72 -13.14
N SER A 120 -4.15 17.85 -13.54
CA SER A 120 -4.66 19.04 -14.20
C SER A 120 -4.56 20.29 -13.31
N ASP A 121 -4.55 21.47 -13.93
CA ASP A 121 -4.50 22.76 -13.23
C ASP A 121 -5.66 22.95 -12.24
N ASP A 122 -6.83 22.39 -12.56
CA ASP A 122 -8.01 22.44 -11.70
C ASP A 122 -8.03 21.36 -10.61
N GLY A 123 -7.03 20.46 -10.57
CA GLY A 123 -6.84 19.44 -9.55
C GLY A 123 -7.79 18.25 -9.63
N LYS A 124 -8.53 18.11 -10.74
CA LYS A 124 -9.60 17.11 -10.89
C LYS A 124 -9.23 15.95 -11.79
N GLU A 125 -8.30 16.11 -12.71
CA GLU A 125 -7.88 15.04 -13.60
C GLU A 125 -6.49 14.56 -13.19
N TRP A 126 -6.37 13.26 -12.96
CA TRP A 126 -5.12 12.60 -12.61
C TRP A 126 -4.83 11.52 -13.63
N THR A 127 -3.70 11.62 -14.33
CA THR A 127 -3.28 10.63 -15.32
C THR A 127 -2.06 9.91 -14.79
N PHE A 128 -2.10 8.58 -14.74
CA PHE A 128 -1.00 7.75 -14.28
C PHE A 128 -0.40 7.00 -15.48
N GLY A 129 0.92 7.14 -15.65
CA GLY A 129 1.71 6.26 -16.49
C GLY A 129 2.10 5.01 -15.70
N MET A 130 1.83 3.83 -16.23
CA MET A 130 2.05 2.56 -15.56
C MET A 130 3.25 1.81 -16.12
N ARG A 131 3.95 1.13 -15.22
CA ARG A 131 5.06 0.25 -15.57
C ARG A 131 4.61 -0.88 -16.48
N ASN A 132 5.45 -1.21 -17.45
CA ASN A 132 5.16 -2.26 -18.43
C ASN A 132 5.87 -3.60 -18.11
N ASP A 133 6.41 -3.76 -16.90
CA ASP A 133 7.13 -4.96 -16.42
C ASP A 133 6.44 -5.62 -15.22
N VAL A 134 5.15 -5.34 -15.04
CA VAL A 134 4.33 -5.83 -13.94
C VAL A 134 3.49 -7.03 -14.37
N TYR A 135 3.49 -8.06 -13.53
CA TYR A 135 2.76 -9.30 -13.74
C TYR A 135 2.08 -9.74 -12.44
N PHE A 136 0.89 -10.34 -12.57
CA PHE A 136 0.24 -11.08 -11.51
C PHE A 136 1.01 -12.38 -11.19
N SER A 137 0.66 -13.05 -10.09
CA SER A 137 1.29 -14.30 -9.63
C SER A 137 1.22 -15.42 -10.65
N ASP A 138 0.16 -15.44 -11.47
CA ASP A 138 -0.07 -16.38 -12.57
C ASP A 138 0.71 -16.08 -13.85
N GLY A 139 1.47 -14.98 -13.88
CA GLY A 139 2.27 -14.53 -15.01
C GLY A 139 1.51 -13.72 -16.05
N VAL A 140 0.23 -13.42 -15.85
CA VAL A 140 -0.52 -12.49 -16.71
C VAL A 140 -0.04 -11.07 -16.43
N LYS A 141 0.12 -10.29 -17.50
CA LYS A 141 0.61 -8.92 -17.41
C LYS A 141 -0.49 -8.01 -16.86
N LEU A 142 -0.15 -7.20 -15.86
CA LEU A 142 -1.05 -6.16 -15.35
C LEU A 142 -1.16 -5.01 -16.35
N SER A 143 -2.37 -4.49 -16.50
CA SER A 143 -2.68 -3.38 -17.39
C SER A 143 -3.57 -2.33 -16.72
N ALA A 144 -3.68 -1.15 -17.33
CA ALA A 144 -4.64 -0.12 -16.91
C ALA A 144 -6.10 -0.62 -16.93
N TYR A 145 -6.42 -1.62 -17.76
CA TYR A 145 -7.76 -2.22 -17.79
C TYR A 145 -8.10 -2.96 -16.50
N ASP A 146 -7.10 -3.46 -15.76
CA ASP A 146 -7.28 -4.07 -14.43
C ASP A 146 -7.59 -2.99 -13.39
N VAL A 147 -6.99 -1.80 -13.52
CA VAL A 147 -7.30 -0.64 -12.69
C VAL A 147 -8.75 -0.20 -12.92
N GLU A 148 -9.12 0.05 -14.17
CA GLU A 148 -10.48 0.42 -14.55
C GLU A 148 -11.51 -0.60 -14.02
N PHE A 149 -11.25 -1.89 -14.21
CA PHE A 149 -12.08 -2.98 -13.69
C PHE A 149 -12.21 -2.94 -12.16
N THR A 150 -11.10 -2.80 -11.44
CA THR A 150 -11.06 -2.74 -9.98
C THR A 150 -11.99 -1.66 -9.44
N PHE A 151 -11.95 -0.46 -10.03
CA PHE A 151 -12.79 0.65 -9.58
C PHE A 151 -14.24 0.50 -10.04
N ASN A 152 -14.47 0.28 -11.32
CA ASN A 152 -15.80 0.33 -11.93
C ASN A 152 -16.63 -0.91 -11.63
N ASP A 153 -16.05 -2.09 -11.80
CA ASP A 153 -16.76 -3.37 -11.74
C ASP A 153 -16.66 -4.04 -10.37
N VAL A 154 -15.70 -3.67 -9.52
CA VAL A 154 -15.57 -4.24 -8.18
C VAL A 154 -15.99 -3.26 -7.09
N ILE A 155 -15.33 -2.10 -6.99
CA ILE A 155 -15.58 -1.16 -5.89
C ILE A 155 -16.96 -0.48 -6.03
N TYR A 156 -17.28 0.04 -7.22
CA TYR A 156 -18.54 0.76 -7.44
C TYR A 156 -19.72 -0.17 -7.75
N ASN A 157 -19.49 -1.46 -7.94
CA ASN A 157 -20.53 -2.44 -8.23
C ASN A 157 -21.35 -2.78 -6.98
N GLU A 158 -22.65 -2.50 -7.04
CA GLU A 158 -23.58 -2.74 -5.93
C GLU A 158 -23.73 -4.23 -5.59
N LYS A 159 -23.53 -5.14 -6.56
CA LYS A 159 -23.59 -6.59 -6.32
C LYS A 159 -22.45 -7.08 -5.43
N VAL A 160 -21.28 -6.46 -5.54
CA VAL A 160 -20.10 -6.81 -4.74
C VAL A 160 -20.25 -6.31 -3.30
N ARG A 161 -21.09 -5.30 -3.06
CA ARG A 161 -21.33 -4.70 -1.73
C ARG A 161 -20.03 -4.25 -1.05
N SER A 162 -19.10 -3.71 -1.83
CA SER A 162 -17.82 -3.21 -1.31
C SER A 162 -18.03 -2.09 -0.28
N GLY A 163 -17.39 -2.23 0.89
CA GLY A 163 -17.36 -1.16 1.90
C GLY A 163 -16.62 0.09 1.41
N LEU A 164 -15.84 -0.02 0.33
CA LEU A 164 -15.10 1.08 -0.28
C LEU A 164 -15.95 1.95 -1.21
N ASN A 165 -17.10 1.44 -1.69
CA ASN A 165 -17.97 2.18 -2.62
C ASN A 165 -18.32 3.57 -2.08
N HIS A 166 -18.71 3.64 -0.79
CA HIS A 166 -19.00 4.91 -0.13
C HIS A 166 -17.75 5.75 0.09
N ASN A 167 -16.66 5.12 0.56
CA ASN A 167 -15.42 5.81 0.93
C ASN A 167 -14.74 6.48 -0.27
N PHE A 168 -14.91 5.91 -1.47
CA PHE A 168 -14.28 6.40 -2.69
C PHE A 168 -15.21 7.31 -3.51
N ARG A 169 -16.29 7.81 -2.89
CA ARG A 169 -17.15 8.84 -3.49
C ARG A 169 -16.80 10.22 -2.91
N ILE A 170 -16.70 11.19 -3.80
CA ILE A 170 -16.48 12.59 -3.43
C ILE A 170 -17.82 13.31 -3.53
N LYS A 171 -18.36 13.77 -2.39
CA LYS A 171 -19.73 14.31 -2.27
C LYS A 171 -20.81 13.40 -2.87
N GLY A 172 -20.67 12.09 -2.65
CA GLY A 172 -21.60 11.07 -3.16
C GLY A 172 -21.45 10.72 -4.65
N LYS A 173 -20.58 11.41 -5.39
CA LYS A 173 -20.29 11.10 -6.80
C LYS A 173 -19.08 10.17 -6.90
N LYS A 174 -19.15 9.20 -7.82
CA LYS A 174 -18.03 8.31 -8.13
C LYS A 174 -16.88 9.11 -8.75
N ILE A 175 -15.66 8.64 -8.56
CA ILE A 175 -14.52 9.04 -9.38
C ILE A 175 -14.67 8.28 -10.70
N ASP A 176 -14.53 8.99 -11.82
CA ASP A 176 -14.54 8.35 -13.12
C ASP A 176 -13.15 7.79 -13.42
N VAL A 177 -13.07 6.53 -13.84
CA VAL A 177 -11.80 5.83 -14.08
C VAL A 177 -11.85 5.25 -15.47
N GLU A 178 -10.90 5.63 -16.31
CA GLU A 178 -10.83 5.24 -17.72
C GLU A 178 -9.42 4.77 -18.07
N ALA A 179 -9.31 3.56 -18.63
CA ALA A 179 -8.07 3.08 -19.22
C ALA A 179 -7.93 3.60 -20.66
N ILE A 180 -7.05 4.57 -20.87
CA ILE A 180 -6.80 5.17 -22.19
C ILE A 180 -6.11 4.16 -23.12
N ASP A 181 -5.16 3.40 -22.57
CA ASP A 181 -4.47 2.29 -23.21
C ASP A 181 -4.00 1.29 -22.15
N SER A 182 -3.25 0.25 -22.51
CA SER A 182 -2.80 -0.79 -21.57
C SER A 182 -1.92 -0.29 -20.41
N THR A 183 -1.32 0.89 -20.52
CA THR A 183 -0.33 1.46 -19.60
C THR A 183 -0.69 2.86 -19.12
N THR A 184 -1.84 3.40 -19.51
CA THR A 184 -2.28 4.75 -19.15
C THR A 184 -3.69 4.70 -18.60
N VAL A 185 -3.87 5.22 -17.38
CA VAL A 185 -5.19 5.34 -16.74
C VAL A 185 -5.42 6.77 -16.29
N THR A 186 -6.62 7.28 -16.52
CA THR A 186 -7.07 8.60 -16.08
C THR A 186 -8.17 8.47 -15.05
N PHE A 187 -8.08 9.30 -14.01
CA PHE A 187 -9.09 9.48 -12.98
C PHE A 187 -9.65 10.89 -13.05
N THR A 188 -10.95 11.02 -13.23
CA THR A 188 -11.66 12.31 -13.21
C THR A 188 -12.48 12.43 -11.92
N LEU A 189 -12.06 13.35 -11.07
CA LEU A 189 -12.67 13.62 -9.78
C LEU A 189 -13.81 14.66 -9.95
N PRO A 190 -14.92 14.51 -9.20
CA PRO A 190 -15.98 15.51 -9.18
C PRO A 190 -15.52 16.90 -8.71
N GLU A 191 -14.51 16.94 -7.85
CA GLU A 191 -13.88 18.13 -7.30
C GLU A 191 -12.47 17.81 -6.78
N PRO A 192 -11.61 18.82 -6.54
CA PRO A 192 -10.27 18.58 -6.02
C PRO A 192 -10.34 17.88 -4.66
N PHE A 193 -9.58 16.78 -4.52
CA PHE A 193 -9.59 15.94 -3.33
C PHE A 193 -8.17 15.61 -2.89
N ALA A 194 -7.72 16.26 -1.82
CA ALA A 194 -6.34 16.14 -1.33
C ALA A 194 -5.88 14.69 -1.04
N PRO A 195 -6.71 13.79 -0.45
CA PRO A 195 -6.27 12.42 -0.15
C PRO A 195 -6.49 11.46 -1.32
N PHE A 196 -6.66 11.96 -2.55
CA PHE A 196 -6.87 11.10 -3.73
C PHE A 196 -5.76 10.08 -3.96
N LEU A 197 -4.49 10.40 -3.65
CA LEU A 197 -3.40 9.43 -3.77
C LEU A 197 -3.56 8.22 -2.83
N THR A 198 -4.26 8.35 -1.70
CA THR A 198 -4.63 7.19 -0.88
C THR A 198 -5.63 6.29 -1.60
N VAL A 199 -6.54 6.87 -2.37
CA VAL A 199 -7.50 6.12 -3.21
C VAL A 199 -6.77 5.45 -4.38
N ALA A 200 -5.84 6.16 -5.05
CA ALA A 200 -5.02 5.58 -6.12
C ALA A 200 -4.08 4.46 -5.62
N GLY A 201 -3.74 4.46 -4.33
CA GLY A 201 -3.01 3.38 -3.67
C GLY A 201 -3.86 2.13 -3.36
N MET A 202 -5.11 2.09 -3.80
CA MET A 202 -5.96 0.92 -3.64
C MET A 202 -5.40 -0.29 -4.39
N SER A 203 -5.51 -1.48 -3.76
CA SER A 203 -5.15 -2.77 -4.34
C SER A 203 -5.82 -3.00 -5.69
N ILE A 204 -5.02 -3.23 -6.73
CA ILE A 204 -5.48 -3.57 -8.07
C ILE A 204 -5.76 -5.07 -8.16
N MET A 205 -6.94 -5.40 -8.69
CA MET A 205 -7.46 -6.76 -8.80
C MET A 205 -7.40 -7.25 -10.26
N PRO A 206 -7.06 -8.53 -10.50
CA PRO A 206 -6.91 -9.09 -11.85
C PRO A 206 -8.25 -9.22 -12.56
N LYS A 207 -8.43 -8.48 -13.66
CA LYS A 207 -9.64 -8.52 -14.47
C LYS A 207 -9.84 -9.88 -15.12
N HIS A 208 -8.76 -10.50 -15.58
CA HIS A 208 -8.83 -11.75 -16.35
C HIS A 208 -9.37 -12.92 -15.53
N THR A 209 -9.08 -12.96 -14.22
CA THR A 209 -9.62 -13.98 -13.30
C THR A 209 -10.98 -13.59 -12.75
N LEU A 210 -11.15 -12.33 -12.33
CA LEU A 210 -12.28 -11.96 -11.48
C LEU A 210 -13.49 -11.41 -12.23
N LYS A 211 -13.38 -11.08 -13.52
CA LYS A 211 -14.50 -10.49 -14.26
C LYS A 211 -15.77 -11.35 -14.21
N GLU A 212 -15.65 -12.62 -14.58
CA GLU A 212 -16.81 -13.54 -14.60
C GLU A 212 -17.34 -13.78 -13.17
N VAL A 213 -16.44 -13.93 -12.20
CA VAL A 213 -16.78 -14.10 -10.78
C VAL A 213 -17.61 -12.92 -10.26
N VAL A 214 -17.21 -11.70 -10.60
CA VAL A 214 -17.90 -10.46 -10.23
C VAL A 214 -19.25 -10.33 -10.92
N GLU A 215 -19.32 -10.67 -12.21
CA GLU A 215 -20.57 -10.65 -12.98
C GLU A 215 -21.62 -11.61 -12.38
N ASN A 216 -21.17 -12.77 -11.91
CA ASN A 216 -21.97 -13.78 -11.23
C ASN A 216 -22.32 -13.42 -9.77
N GLY A 217 -21.63 -12.45 -9.17
CA GLY A 217 -21.86 -12.01 -7.79
C GLY A 217 -21.18 -12.90 -6.73
N ASP A 218 -20.18 -13.69 -7.14
CA ASP A 218 -19.57 -14.72 -6.30
C ASP A 218 -18.20 -14.31 -5.71
N LEU A 219 -17.81 -13.03 -5.84
CA LEU A 219 -16.46 -12.55 -5.49
C LEU A 219 -16.04 -12.92 -4.06
N GLU A 220 -16.91 -12.67 -3.08
CA GLU A 220 -16.62 -12.94 -1.67
C GLU A 220 -16.41 -14.44 -1.43
N SER A 221 -17.26 -15.30 -2.02
CA SER A 221 -17.13 -16.75 -1.90
C SER A 221 -15.86 -17.25 -2.58
N TYR A 222 -15.56 -16.75 -3.78
CA TYR A 222 -14.39 -17.15 -4.55
C TYR A 222 -13.08 -16.88 -3.79
N LEU A 223 -12.90 -15.66 -3.30
CA LEU A 223 -11.67 -15.25 -2.61
C LEU A 223 -11.58 -15.79 -1.18
N SER A 224 -12.70 -16.08 -0.52
CA SER A 224 -12.68 -16.68 0.83
C SER A 224 -12.31 -18.17 0.81
N ASN A 225 -12.49 -18.85 -0.32
CA ASN A 225 -12.13 -20.26 -0.47
C ASN A 225 -10.64 -20.48 -0.81
N GLY A 226 -9.81 -19.45 -0.70
CA GLY A 226 -8.36 -19.53 -0.97
C GLY A 226 -8.02 -19.68 -2.45
N ALA A 227 -8.92 -19.27 -3.34
CA ALA A 227 -8.57 -19.13 -4.75
C ALA A 227 -7.47 -18.06 -4.91
N ASP A 228 -6.46 -18.37 -5.71
CA ASP A 228 -5.46 -17.38 -6.13
C ASP A 228 -6.15 -16.41 -7.10
N PRO A 229 -6.25 -15.11 -6.76
CA PRO A 229 -6.81 -14.11 -7.65
C PRO A 229 -5.94 -13.91 -8.91
#